data_AF-A0A0F9SNZ7-F1
#
_entry.id   AF-A0A0F9SNZ7-F1
#
_cell.length_a   1.000
_cell.length_b   1.000
_cell.length_c   1.000
_cell.angle_alpha   90.00
_cell.angle_beta   90.00
_cell.angle_gamma   90.00
#
_symmetry.space_group_name_H-M   'P 1'
#
loop_
_entity.id
_entity.type
_entity.pdbx_description
1 polymer ?
#
loop_
_entity_poly.entity_id
_entity_poly.type
_entity_poly.pdbx_seq_one_letter_code
_entity_poly.pdbx_strand_id
1 'polypeptide(L)'
;MDSDQVMLHAQYSGKELLANKPQDQNIPLTSAILSYEVGDFIRCSLNQHWGGVRGYHGETKIALADTITMCRLLAAILNIDVWDALRVGEERYMEAMSIKETRKDGVTGRPE
;
A
#
# COMPACT_ATOMS: atom_id res chain seq x y z
N MET A 1 0.26 21.63 14.10
CA MET A 1 0.70 21.29 12.74
C MET A 1 0.60 19.78 12.65
N ASP A 2 -0.26 19.29 11.76
CA ASP A 2 -0.61 17.87 11.58
C ASP A 2 0.63 17.00 11.39
N SER A 3 0.70 15.87 12.11
CA SER A 3 1.75 14.87 11.91
C SER A 3 1.82 14.36 10.48
N ASP A 4 0.69 14.43 9.76
CA ASP A 4 0.56 13.94 8.39
C ASP A 4 1.30 14.84 7.39
N GLN A 5 1.35 16.16 7.64
CA GLN A 5 2.17 17.08 6.83
C GLN A 5 3.67 16.87 7.07
N VAL A 6 4.08 16.53 8.30
CA VAL A 6 5.49 16.27 8.62
C VAL A 6 5.98 14.95 8.02
N MET A 7 5.11 13.93 7.95
CA MET A 7 5.42 12.63 7.34
C MET A 7 5.65 12.71 5.82
N LEU A 8 4.94 13.61 5.12
CA LEU A 8 5.16 13.89 3.69
C LEU A 8 6.55 14.45 3.39
N HIS A 9 7.15 15.20 4.32
CA HIS A 9 8.48 15.81 4.17
C HIS A 9 9.65 14.89 4.51
N ALA A 10 9.39 13.71 5.11
CA ALA A 10 10.43 12.75 5.49
C ALA A 10 10.65 11.62 4.45
N GLN A 11 9.94 11.65 3.32
CA GLN A 11 10.01 10.61 2.30
C GLN A 11 11.04 10.96 1.23
N TYR A 12 11.93 10.01 0.90
CA TYR A 12 12.74 10.12 -0.32
C TYR A 12 11.84 10.33 -1.54
N SER A 13 12.21 11.26 -2.40
CA SER A 13 11.56 11.50 -3.69
C SER A 13 11.75 10.31 -4.64
N GLY A 14 10.91 10.20 -5.67
CA GLY A 14 11.09 9.19 -6.72
C GLY A 14 12.46 9.27 -7.41
N LYS A 15 13.02 10.48 -7.55
CA LYS A 15 14.38 10.70 -8.08
C LYS A 15 15.45 10.10 -7.17
N GLU A 16 15.32 10.29 -5.86
CA GLU A 16 16.25 9.71 -4.88
C GLU A 16 16.15 8.19 -4.84
N LEU A 17 14.95 7.62 -4.94
CA LEU A 17 14.77 6.17 -5.06
C LEU A 17 15.46 5.61 -6.31
N LEU A 18 15.28 6.27 -7.46
CA LEU A 18 15.94 5.87 -8.70
C LEU A 18 17.46 6.03 -8.65
N ALA A 19 17.98 7.04 -7.95
CA ALA A 19 19.42 7.25 -7.79
C ALA A 19 20.09 6.19 -6.89
N ASN A 20 19.34 5.62 -5.94
CA ASN A 20 19.86 4.65 -4.97
C ASN A 20 19.48 3.20 -5.25
N LYS A 21 18.68 2.92 -6.29
CA LYS A 21 18.32 1.54 -6.64
C LYS A 21 19.55 0.75 -7.11
N PRO A 22 19.57 -0.58 -6.93
CA PRO A 22 20.59 -1.44 -7.53
C PRO A 22 20.67 -1.30 -9.07
N GLN A 23 21.85 -1.51 -9.65
CA GLN A 23 22.08 -1.30 -11.09
C GLN A 23 21.25 -2.25 -11.96
N ASP A 24 21.03 -3.48 -11.51
CA ASP A 24 20.25 -4.53 -12.16
C ASP A 24 18.73 -4.38 -11.95
N GLN A 25 18.30 -3.45 -11.09
CA GLN A 25 16.91 -3.21 -10.77
C GLN A 25 16.14 -2.67 -11.99
N ASN A 26 15.25 -3.49 -12.54
CA ASN A 26 14.40 -3.20 -13.70
C ASN A 26 12.92 -3.54 -13.41
N ILE A 27 12.01 -3.35 -14.37
CA ILE A 27 10.57 -3.59 -14.16
C ILE A 27 10.30 -5.05 -13.71
N PRO A 28 10.72 -6.10 -14.45
CA PRO A 28 10.50 -7.49 -14.01
C PRO A 28 11.04 -7.79 -12.61
N LEU A 29 12.27 -7.38 -12.30
CA LEU A 29 12.89 -7.65 -11.02
C LEU A 29 12.19 -6.90 -9.88
N THR A 30 11.80 -5.65 -10.11
CA THR A 30 11.05 -4.84 -9.13
C THR A 30 9.69 -5.45 -8.84
N SER A 31 8.98 -5.94 -9.86
CA SER A 31 7.71 -6.65 -9.69
C SER A 31 7.87 -7.96 -8.92
N ALA A 32 8.96 -8.69 -9.15
CA ALA A 32 9.25 -9.94 -8.43
C ALA A 32 9.53 -9.66 -6.93
N ILE A 33 10.37 -8.66 -6.63
CA ILE A 33 10.65 -8.24 -5.25
C ILE A 33 9.39 -7.72 -4.58
N LEU A 34 8.60 -6.86 -5.25
CA LEU A 34 7.32 -6.40 -4.72
C LEU A 34 6.39 -7.57 -4.36
N SER A 35 6.33 -8.61 -5.19
CA SER A 35 5.53 -9.80 -4.90
C SER A 35 6.02 -10.54 -3.65
N TYR A 36 7.34 -10.60 -3.44
CA TYR A 36 7.93 -11.16 -2.23
C TYR A 36 7.54 -10.33 -0.99
N GLU A 37 7.69 -9.00 -1.05
CA GLU A 37 7.35 -8.11 0.08
C GLU A 37 5.87 -8.19 0.45
N VAL A 38 4.98 -8.27 -0.54
CA VAL A 38 3.54 -8.50 -0.29
C VAL A 38 3.32 -9.82 0.43
N GLY A 39 4.02 -10.89 0.04
CA GLY A 39 3.95 -12.18 0.70
C GLY A 39 4.41 -12.11 2.17
N ASP A 40 5.51 -11.40 2.43
CA ASP A 40 6.01 -11.23 3.80
C ASP A 40 5.08 -10.36 4.65
N PHE A 41 4.52 -9.30 4.08
CA PHE A 41 3.53 -8.47 4.75
C PHE A 41 2.28 -9.26 5.13
N ILE A 42 1.79 -10.12 4.23
CA ILE A 42 0.68 -11.04 4.53
C ILE A 42 1.07 -11.94 5.70
N ARG A 43 2.21 -12.65 5.62
CA ARG A 43 2.70 -13.54 6.67
C ARG A 43 2.74 -12.84 8.04
N CYS A 44 3.34 -11.65 8.10
CA CYS A 44 3.45 -10.86 9.33
C CYS A 44 2.07 -10.42 9.85
N SER A 45 1.18 -9.98 8.96
CA SER A 45 -0.18 -9.56 9.32
C SER A 45 -1.00 -10.72 9.91
N LEU A 46 -0.93 -11.91 9.31
CA LEU A 46 -1.63 -13.09 9.84
C LEU A 46 -1.05 -13.52 11.19
N ASN A 47 0.26 -13.48 11.36
CA ASN A 47 0.92 -13.76 12.64
C ASN A 47 0.57 -12.74 13.72
N GLN A 48 0.46 -11.45 13.36
CA GLN A 48 0.00 -10.42 14.28
C GLN A 48 -1.44 -10.66 14.73
N HIS A 49 -2.32 -11.09 13.81
CA HIS A 49 -3.74 -11.28 14.10
C HIS A 49 -4.04 -12.59 14.86
N TRP A 50 -3.44 -13.72 14.49
CA TRP A 50 -3.71 -15.04 15.08
C TRP A 50 -2.56 -15.63 15.89
N GLY A 51 -1.32 -15.22 15.62
CA GLY A 51 -0.13 -15.88 16.15
C GLY A 51 0.19 -15.55 17.61
N GLY A 52 -0.37 -14.48 18.20
CA GLY A 52 -0.25 -14.15 19.62
C GLY A 52 1.18 -13.85 20.14
N VAL A 53 2.21 -13.95 19.29
CA VAL A 53 3.61 -13.75 19.68
C VAL A 53 3.97 -12.26 19.58
N ARG A 54 4.30 -11.64 20.72
CA ARG A 54 4.68 -10.21 20.85
C ARG A 54 5.82 -9.75 19.93
N GLY A 55 6.66 -10.67 19.43
CA GLY A 55 7.79 -10.34 18.52
C GLY A 55 7.38 -9.80 17.16
N TYR A 56 6.21 -10.18 16.64
CA TYR A 56 5.84 -9.89 15.23
C TYR A 56 5.20 -8.53 14.99
N HIS A 57 4.85 -7.77 16.03
CA HIS A 57 4.22 -6.45 15.86
C HIS A 57 5.16 -5.43 15.20
N GLY A 58 6.47 -5.54 15.44
CA GLY A 58 7.48 -4.72 14.74
C GLY A 58 7.68 -5.15 13.29
N GLU A 59 7.54 -6.44 13.01
CA GLU A 59 7.77 -7.03 11.68
C GLU A 59 6.68 -6.61 10.69
N THR A 60 5.42 -6.55 11.09
CA THR A 60 4.34 -6.11 10.17
C THR A 60 4.53 -4.66 9.69
N LYS A 61 4.99 -3.76 10.57
CA LYS A 61 5.25 -2.37 10.20
C LYS A 61 6.41 -2.27 9.20
N ILE A 62 7.46 -3.07 9.40
CA ILE A 62 8.63 -3.12 8.51
C ILE A 62 8.21 -3.69 7.15
N ALA A 63 7.54 -4.84 7.12
CA ALA A 63 7.08 -5.46 5.88
C ALA A 63 6.11 -4.56 5.07
N LEU A 64 5.26 -3.79 5.76
CA LEU A 64 4.43 -2.78 5.11
C LEU A 64 5.27 -1.65 4.51
N ALA A 65 6.28 -1.16 5.23
CA ALA A 65 7.18 -0.12 4.73
C ALA A 65 7.98 -0.59 3.51
N ASP A 66 8.45 -1.83 3.49
CA ASP A 66 9.18 -2.43 2.37
C ASP A 66 8.26 -2.57 1.14
N THR A 67 7.03 -3.05 1.34
CA THR A 67 6.00 -3.11 0.30
C THR A 67 5.73 -1.73 -0.31
N ILE A 68 5.50 -0.71 0.54
CA ILE A 68 5.26 0.67 0.08
C ILE A 68 6.47 1.19 -0.70
N THR A 69 7.68 0.94 -0.22
CA THR A 69 8.93 1.38 -0.87
C THR A 69 9.07 0.78 -2.25
N MET A 70 8.80 -0.53 -2.40
CA MET A 70 8.84 -1.21 -3.69
C MET A 70 7.76 -0.73 -4.66
N CYS A 71 6.55 -0.43 -4.17
CA CYS A 71 5.51 0.23 -4.97
C CYS A 71 5.97 1.61 -5.48
N ARG A 72 6.57 2.43 -4.62
CA ARG A 72 7.09 3.76 -4.99
C ARG A 72 8.24 3.67 -5.99
N LEU A 73 9.15 2.72 -5.81
CA LEU A 73 10.24 2.48 -6.75
C LEU A 73 9.71 2.03 -8.11
N LEU A 74 8.73 1.12 -8.14
CA LEU A 74 8.11 0.66 -9.39
C LEU A 74 7.40 1.82 -10.10
N ALA A 75 6.64 2.65 -9.38
CA ALA A 75 6.02 3.84 -9.93
C ALA A 75 7.06 4.79 -10.54
N ALA A 76 8.19 5.01 -9.85
CA ALA A 76 9.28 5.84 -10.36
C ALA A 76 9.92 5.27 -11.63
N ILE A 77 10.15 3.95 -11.70
CA ILE A 77 10.67 3.27 -12.89
C ILE A 77 9.70 3.39 -14.07
N LEU A 78 8.39 3.35 -13.80
CA LEU A 78 7.33 3.50 -14.80
C LEU A 78 6.99 4.96 -15.13
N ASN A 79 7.66 5.92 -14.50
CA ASN A 79 7.37 7.35 -14.61
C ASN A 79 5.91 7.71 -14.29
N ILE A 80 5.36 7.09 -13.24
CA ILE A 80 4.01 7.33 -12.73
C ILE A 80 4.08 8.26 -11.52
N ASP A 81 3.21 9.27 -11.48
CA ASP A 81 3.01 10.08 -10.27
C ASP A 81 2.28 9.25 -9.21
N VAL A 82 3.00 8.90 -8.14
CA VAL A 82 2.47 8.06 -7.07
C VAL A 82 1.32 8.72 -6.30
N TRP A 83 1.31 10.05 -6.20
CA TRP A 83 0.28 10.76 -5.45
C TRP A 83 -1.03 10.82 -6.22
N ASP A 84 -0.95 11.06 -7.54
CA ASP A 84 -2.13 10.98 -8.40
C ASP A 84 -2.67 9.54 -8.45
N ALA A 85 -1.79 8.53 -8.58
CA ALA A 85 -2.20 7.12 -8.56
C ALA A 85 -2.89 6.73 -7.25
N LEU A 86 -2.39 7.19 -6.10
CA LEU A 86 -3.01 6.97 -4.79
C LEU A 86 -4.41 7.59 -4.73
N ARG A 87 -4.54 8.87 -5.12
CA ARG A 87 -5.82 9.59 -5.16
C ARG A 87 -6.85 8.84 -6.01
N VAL A 88 -6.47 8.44 -7.23
CA VAL A 88 -7.36 7.68 -8.12
C VAL A 88 -7.77 6.34 -7.51
N GLY A 89 -6.85 5.67 -6.81
CA GLY A 89 -7.14 4.42 -6.09
C GLY A 89 -8.15 4.60 -4.96
N GLU A 90 -7.97 5.64 -4.13
CA GLU A 90 -8.85 5.97 -3.01
C GLU A 90 -10.25 6.39 -3.50
N GLU A 91 -10.34 7.21 -4.54
CA GLU A 91 -11.62 7.60 -5.17
C GLU A 91 -12.41 6.36 -5.61
N ARG A 92 -11.76 5.45 -6.34
CA ARG A 92 -12.39 4.19 -6.80
C ARG A 92 -12.81 3.29 -5.63
N TYR A 93 -12.05 3.27 -4.54
CA TYR A 93 -12.41 2.51 -3.35
C TYR A 93 -13.66 3.09 -2.68
N MET A 94 -13.72 4.42 -2.50
CA MET A 94 -14.86 5.11 -1.90
C MET A 94 -16.13 4.96 -2.74
N GLU A 95 -16.02 5.05 -4.07
CA GLU A 95 -17.12 4.75 -5.00
C GLU A 95 -17.62 3.31 -4.84
N ALA A 96 -16.71 2.34 -4.74
CA ALA A 96 -17.09 0.93 -4.58
C ALA A 96 -17.80 0.65 -3.24
N MET A 97 -17.42 1.36 -2.16
CA MET A 97 -18.06 1.20 -0.84
C MET A 97 -19.42 1.89 -0.76
N SER A 98 -19.58 3.09 -1.34
CA SER A 98 -20.88 3.79 -1.37
C SER A 98 -21.95 3.05 -2.18
N ILE A 99 -21.56 2.34 -3.24
CA ILE A 99 -22.44 1.43 -4.01
C ILE A 99 -22.89 0.23 -3.16
N LYS A 100 -22.02 -0.29 -2.27
CA LYS A 100 -22.39 -1.40 -1.37
C LYS A 100 -23.37 -0.97 -0.28
N GLU A 101 -23.23 0.24 0.25
CA GLU A 101 -24.15 0.82 1.23
C GLU A 101 -25.54 1.04 0.62
N THR A 102 -25.62 1.67 -0.55
CA THR A 102 -26.90 1.86 -1.27
C THR A 102 -27.61 0.56 -1.64
N ARG A 103 -26.88 -0.54 -1.88
CA ARG A 103 -27.48 -1.87 -2.09
C ARG A 103 -27.97 -2.53 -0.80
N LYS A 104 -27.37 -2.25 0.36
CA LYS A 104 -27.89 -2.77 1.64
C LYS A 104 -29.19 -2.07 2.04
N ASP A 105 -29.30 -0.78 1.78
CA ASP A 105 -30.50 0.02 2.08
C ASP A 105 -31.68 -0.32 1.15
N GLY A 106 -31.41 -0.86 -0.05
CA GLY A 106 -32.43 -1.29 -1.01
C GLY A 106 -33.06 -2.66 -0.75
N VAL A 107 -32.59 -3.44 0.23
CA VAL A 107 -33.08 -4.81 0.51
C VAL A 107 -33.95 -4.89 1.78
N THR A 108 -34.03 -3.82 2.58
CA THR A 108 -34.90 -3.77 3.78
C THR A 108 -36.32 -3.28 3.51
N GLY A 109 -36.68 -2.99 2.26
CA GLY A 109 -38.06 -2.70 1.87
C GLY A 109 -38.87 -3.97 1.59
N ARG A 110 -39.26 -4.72 2.64
CA ARG A 110 -40.41 -5.64 2.50
C ARG A 110 -41.69 -4.80 2.60
N PRO A 111 -42.56 -4.80 1.57
CA PRO A 111 -43.92 -4.35 1.74
C PRO A 111 -44.67 -5.38 2.59
N GLU A 112 -45.26 -4.93 3.70
CA GLU A 112 -46.38 -5.63 4.36
C GLU A 112 -47.65 -5.52 3.50
#